data_AF-A0A0Q4Q685-F1
#
_entry.id   AF-A0A0Q4Q685-F1
#
_cell.length_a   1.000
_cell.length_b   1.000
_cell.length_c   1.000
_cell.angle_alpha   90.00
_cell.angle_beta   90.00
_cell.angle_gamma   90.00
#
_symmetry.space_group_name_H-M   'P 1'
#
loop_
_entity.id
_entity.type
_entity.pdbx_description
1 polymer ?
#
loop_
_entity_poly.entity_id
_entity_poly.type
_entity_poly.pdbx_seq_one_letter_code
_entity_poly.pdbx_strand_id
1 'polypeptide(L)'
;MKLRPEQVAAKLDRPGPDIRLYLFHGPDTAGAMALAARLAKGVGEGAERVDMDGAMLKSRPGLLADEAASMSLFGDARCIRVTGMGEESVEAVTLLLAAERAGNPVAAIAPSVKGTSKLVKLVTASLNAVAVACYVPDAAQAAKLAVTMARDQGLRLLGDVPDRLAAVTAGDRAVLASEIEKLALYLDASPERPRDADGEAFNAIGASIADAELGGIVSAMIAGDAAAAALPEMPGGAIPVLRAVARRLLSLAEMRADIDDGDSVDRVMERHRVFFKEQATTATALRRWDATRLARALERVRDAERAALSGSGLGEVMTAAEAIAIARAAARGK
;
A
#
# COMPACT_ATOMS: atom_id res chain seq x y z
N MET A 1 23.98 13.10 12.16
CA MET A 1 24.56 12.56 10.89
C MET A 1 23.49 11.93 9.98
N LYS A 2 23.75 11.76 8.67
CA LYS A 2 22.85 11.05 7.73
C LYS A 2 23.39 9.64 7.43
N LEU A 3 22.55 8.61 7.50
CA LEU A 3 22.95 7.25 7.13
C LEU A 3 22.70 6.95 5.66
N ARG A 4 23.59 6.15 5.08
CA ARG A 4 23.37 5.50 3.78
C ARG A 4 22.53 4.23 3.97
N PRO A 5 21.69 3.84 3.00
CA PRO A 5 20.79 2.69 3.12
C PRO A 5 21.47 1.41 3.60
N GLU A 6 22.68 1.13 3.11
CA GLU A 6 23.47 -0.06 3.45
C GLU A 6 23.94 -0.10 4.91
N GLN A 7 23.99 1.05 5.59
CA GLN A 7 24.45 1.15 6.98
C GLN A 7 23.29 1.13 8.00
N VAL A 8 22.06 1.35 7.54
CA VAL A 8 20.88 1.49 8.42
C VAL A 8 20.67 0.23 9.24
N ALA A 9 20.56 -0.93 8.57
CA ALA A 9 20.32 -2.21 9.21
C ALA A 9 21.27 -2.49 10.38
N ALA A 10 22.59 -2.45 10.11
CA ALA A 10 23.62 -2.73 11.10
C ALA A 10 23.62 -1.73 12.27
N LYS A 11 23.24 -0.46 12.03
CA LYS A 11 23.15 0.55 13.10
C LYS A 11 21.90 0.47 13.95
N LEU A 12 20.81 -0.09 13.43
CA LEU A 12 19.60 -0.31 14.21
C LEU A 12 19.67 -1.61 15.02
N ASP A 13 20.36 -2.64 14.52
CA ASP A 13 20.55 -3.90 15.26
C ASP A 13 21.49 -3.76 16.46
N ARG A 14 22.40 -2.79 16.40
CA ARG A 14 23.34 -2.45 17.48
C ARG A 14 23.40 -0.94 17.64
N PRO A 15 22.38 -0.33 18.28
CA PRO A 15 22.34 1.11 18.48
C PRO A 15 23.55 1.56 19.29
N GLY A 16 24.18 2.65 18.86
CA GLY A 16 25.33 3.20 19.57
C GLY A 16 24.88 3.85 20.89
N PRO A 17 25.65 3.70 21.99
CA PRO A 17 25.29 4.28 23.30
C PRO A 17 25.23 5.81 23.27
N ASP A 18 25.95 6.44 22.34
CA ASP A 18 25.99 7.91 22.19
C ASP A 18 24.87 8.45 21.29
N ILE A 19 24.14 7.58 20.59
CA ILE A 19 23.07 8.01 19.67
C ILE A 19 21.75 8.06 20.40
N ARG A 20 21.27 9.28 20.61
CA ARG A 20 20.05 9.60 21.35
C ARG A 20 18.80 9.61 20.49
N LEU A 21 18.94 9.93 19.20
CA LEU A 21 17.81 10.12 18.30
C LEU A 21 18.05 9.46 16.94
N TYR A 22 17.08 8.67 16.51
CA TYR A 22 16.95 8.09 15.19
C TYR A 22 15.69 8.68 14.53
N LEU A 23 15.90 9.61 13.60
CA LEU A 23 14.84 10.27 12.86
C LEU A 23 14.59 9.52 11.53
N PHE A 24 13.42 8.91 11.40
CA PHE A 24 12.92 8.28 10.18
C PHE A 24 11.97 9.25 9.47
N HIS A 25 12.46 9.92 8.42
CA HIS A 25 11.72 10.98 7.74
C HIS A 25 11.35 10.61 6.30
N GLY A 26 10.18 11.06 5.83
CA GLY A 26 9.72 10.84 4.47
C GLY A 26 8.41 10.04 4.38
N PRO A 27 7.83 9.95 3.18
CA PRO A 27 6.45 9.49 2.97
C PRO A 27 6.22 8.00 3.24
N ASP A 28 7.26 7.15 3.22
CA ASP A 28 7.12 5.73 3.53
C ASP A 28 7.01 5.50 5.05
N THR A 29 5.78 5.67 5.55
CA THR A 29 5.47 5.52 6.98
C THR A 29 5.62 4.06 7.44
N ALA A 30 5.26 3.10 6.59
CA ALA A 30 5.38 1.68 6.88
C ALA A 30 6.86 1.28 7.05
N GLY A 31 7.72 1.72 6.15
CA GLY A 31 9.17 1.54 6.26
C GLY A 31 9.75 2.20 7.52
N ALA A 32 9.35 3.44 7.83
CA ALA A 32 9.77 4.13 9.04
C ALA A 32 9.36 3.35 10.32
N MET A 33 8.13 2.82 10.37
CA MET A 33 7.66 2.02 11.50
C MET A 33 8.43 0.69 11.63
N ALA A 34 8.75 0.03 10.52
CA ALA A 34 9.54 -1.20 10.53
C ALA A 34 10.97 -0.95 11.05
N LEU A 35 11.59 0.17 10.67
CA LEU A 35 12.91 0.56 11.18
C LEU A 35 12.86 0.92 12.66
N ALA A 36 11.82 1.62 13.13
CA ALA A 36 11.61 1.90 14.54
C ALA A 36 11.44 0.60 15.37
N ALA A 37 10.71 -0.38 14.85
CA ALA A 37 10.56 -1.70 15.48
C ALA A 37 11.89 -2.47 15.51
N ARG A 38 12.69 -2.39 14.45
CA ARG A 38 14.04 -2.98 14.39
C ARG A 38 14.97 -2.36 15.43
N LEU A 39 14.94 -1.03 15.57
CA LEU A 39 15.70 -0.32 16.60
C LEU A 39 15.33 -0.82 18.00
N ALA A 40 14.04 -0.92 18.30
CA ALA A 40 13.57 -1.41 19.60
C ALA A 40 14.10 -2.82 19.92
N LYS A 41 14.11 -3.73 18.93
CA LYS A 41 14.72 -5.06 19.09
C LYS A 41 16.24 -4.99 19.32
N GLY A 42 16.94 -4.08 18.64
CA GLY A 42 18.39 -3.88 18.81
C GLY A 42 18.77 -3.29 20.17
N VAL A 43 17.87 -2.55 20.81
CA VAL A 43 18.05 -2.05 22.19
C VAL A 43 18.01 -3.18 23.21
N GLY A 44 17.15 -4.19 22.98
CA GLY A 44 17.09 -5.40 23.80
C GLY A 44 15.75 -6.13 23.59
N GLU A 45 15.77 -7.46 23.66
CA GLU A 45 14.53 -8.25 23.69
C GLU A 45 13.77 -7.92 24.98
N GLY A 46 12.56 -7.35 24.85
CA GLY A 46 11.74 -6.93 25.99
C GLY A 46 11.92 -5.47 26.41
N ALA A 47 12.67 -4.66 25.65
CA ALA A 47 12.85 -3.25 25.97
C ALA A 47 11.52 -2.52 26.20
N GLU A 48 11.44 -1.75 27.28
CA GLU A 48 10.26 -0.96 27.63
C GLU A 48 9.99 0.08 26.54
N ARG A 49 8.76 0.13 26.03
CA ARG A 49 8.36 1.10 25.00
C ARG A 49 7.54 2.23 25.61
N VAL A 50 8.02 3.47 25.41
CA VAL A 50 7.26 4.69 25.72
C VAL A 50 6.78 5.32 24.42
N ASP A 51 5.47 5.53 24.28
CA ASP A 51 4.87 6.11 23.09
C ASP A 51 4.55 7.60 23.29
N MET A 52 4.92 8.42 22.31
CA MET A 52 4.65 9.87 22.26
C MET A 52 4.23 10.28 20.84
N ASP A 53 3.72 11.50 20.72
CA ASP A 53 3.37 12.11 19.44
C ASP A 53 3.88 13.56 19.33
N GLY A 54 3.86 14.11 18.12
CA GLY A 54 4.30 15.49 17.87
C GLY A 54 3.47 16.54 18.62
N ALA A 55 2.21 16.27 18.94
CA ALA A 55 1.35 17.20 19.66
C ALA A 55 1.74 17.32 21.15
N MET A 56 2.12 16.21 21.79
CA MET A 56 2.70 16.20 23.12
C MET A 56 4.01 16.98 23.16
N LEU A 57 4.88 16.80 22.16
CA LEU A 57 6.15 17.54 22.10
C LEU A 57 5.97 19.03 21.86
N LYS A 58 4.95 19.42 21.09
CA LYS A 58 4.59 20.82 20.89
C LYS A 58 4.11 21.49 22.18
N SER A 59 3.34 20.78 23.01
CA SER A 59 2.80 21.35 24.26
C SER A 59 3.82 21.35 25.39
N ARG A 60 4.69 20.33 25.46
CA ARG A 60 5.75 20.21 26.47
C ARG A 60 7.07 19.71 25.85
N PRO A 61 7.88 20.60 25.27
CA PRO A 61 9.13 20.23 24.60
C PRO A 61 10.13 19.46 25.47
N GLY A 62 10.23 19.81 26.76
CA GLY A 62 11.16 19.16 27.70
C GLY A 62 10.85 17.68 27.99
N LEU A 63 9.62 17.23 27.70
CA LEU A 63 9.19 15.85 27.99
C LEU A 63 10.07 14.80 27.29
N LEU A 64 10.54 15.10 26.07
CA LEU A 64 11.38 14.16 25.32
C LEU A 64 12.74 13.93 25.99
N ALA A 65 13.35 14.99 26.53
CA ALA A 65 14.61 14.91 27.24
C ALA A 65 14.44 14.22 28.59
N ASP A 66 13.36 14.54 29.32
CA ASP A 66 13.01 13.92 30.60
C ASP A 66 12.88 12.39 30.45
N GLU A 67 12.15 11.91 29.44
CA GLU A 67 11.98 10.47 29.23
C GLU A 67 13.22 9.79 28.66
N ALA A 68 14.02 10.49 27.85
CA ALA A 68 15.28 9.93 27.38
C ALA A 68 16.30 9.74 28.52
N ALA A 69 16.16 10.51 29.61
CA ALA A 69 16.99 10.43 30.81
C ALA A 69 16.41 9.52 31.90
N SER A 70 15.14 9.13 31.80
CA SER A 70 14.45 8.36 32.85
C SER A 70 14.93 6.91 32.88
N MET A 71 15.03 6.33 34.08
CA MET A 71 15.40 4.92 34.23
C MET A 71 14.15 4.04 34.11
N SER A 72 14.30 2.85 33.51
CA SER A 72 13.21 1.86 33.53
C SER A 72 12.94 1.37 34.95
N LEU A 73 11.66 1.20 35.28
CA LEU A 73 11.22 0.69 36.58
C LEU A 73 11.56 -0.79 36.78
N PHE A 74 11.75 -1.54 35.69
CA PHE A 74 12.05 -2.97 35.72
C PHE A 74 13.54 -3.27 35.47
N GLY A 75 14.36 -2.22 35.29
CA GLY A 75 15.79 -2.35 34.99
C GLY A 75 16.11 -2.76 33.54
N ASP A 76 15.09 -2.95 32.71
CA ASP A 76 15.25 -3.26 31.29
C ASP A 76 15.65 -2.03 30.48
N ALA A 77 16.26 -2.26 29.31
CA ALA A 77 16.55 -1.18 28.37
C ALA A 77 15.23 -0.53 27.91
N ARG A 78 15.21 0.79 27.70
CA ARG A 78 14.00 1.54 27.31
C ARG A 78 14.19 2.19 25.95
N CYS A 79 13.14 2.21 25.13
CA CYS A 79 13.11 2.87 23.83
C CYS A 79 11.87 3.78 23.75
N ILE A 80 12.06 5.03 23.34
CA ILE A 80 10.97 5.98 23.15
C ILE A 80 10.59 5.98 21.67
N ARG A 81 9.30 5.91 21.37
CA ARG A 81 8.77 6.03 20.00
C ARG A 81 7.93 7.29 19.91
N VAL A 82 8.30 8.18 18.99
CA VAL A 82 7.53 9.38 18.67
C VAL A 82 6.88 9.21 17.30
N THR A 83 5.56 9.22 17.23
CA THR A 83 4.81 9.16 15.97
C THR A 83 4.37 10.55 15.50
N GLY A 84 4.42 10.79 14.19
CA GLY A 84 3.93 12.04 13.61
C GLY A 84 4.78 13.26 14.00
N MET A 85 6.09 13.07 14.20
CA MET A 85 7.01 14.17 14.51
C MET A 85 7.10 15.14 13.32
N GLY A 86 6.83 16.42 13.55
CA GLY A 86 6.95 17.49 12.57
C GLY A 86 7.91 18.60 12.99
N GLU A 87 7.85 19.73 12.26
CA GLU A 87 8.70 20.90 12.53
C GLU A 87 8.41 21.56 13.88
N GLU A 88 7.22 21.34 14.45
CA GLU A 88 6.88 21.75 15.82
C GLU A 88 7.73 21.07 16.89
N SER A 89 8.38 19.95 16.57
CA SER A 89 9.23 19.19 17.50
C SER A 89 10.69 19.64 17.54
N VAL A 90 11.07 20.70 16.79
CA VAL A 90 12.46 21.20 16.72
C VAL A 90 13.01 21.58 18.09
N GLU A 91 12.19 22.21 18.95
CA GLU A 91 12.59 22.58 20.31
C GLU A 91 12.84 21.35 21.18
N ALA A 92 11.93 20.37 21.15
CA ALA A 92 12.07 19.12 21.90
C ALA A 92 13.34 18.35 21.51
N VAL A 93 13.64 18.27 20.20
CA VAL A 93 14.88 17.65 19.71
C VAL A 93 16.11 18.44 20.13
N THR A 94 16.05 19.78 20.14
CA THR A 94 17.17 20.61 20.59
C THR A 94 17.50 20.34 22.05
N LEU A 95 16.48 20.26 22.92
CA LEU A 95 16.64 19.94 24.34
C LEU A 95 17.22 18.53 24.55
N LEU A 96 16.71 17.52 23.83
CA LEU A 96 17.24 16.16 23.88
C LEU A 96 18.74 16.08 23.52
N LEU A 97 19.14 16.80 22.48
CA LEU A 97 20.54 16.80 22.03
C LEU A 97 21.46 17.60 22.96
N ALA A 98 20.93 18.61 23.67
CA ALA A 98 21.66 19.40 24.65
C ALA A 98 21.71 18.76 26.05
N ALA A 99 20.86 17.78 26.36
CA ALA A 99 20.79 17.16 27.67
C ALA A 99 22.13 16.55 28.11
N GLU A 100 22.50 16.68 29.38
CA GLU A 100 23.72 16.08 29.93
C GLU A 100 23.65 14.55 29.93
N ARG A 101 22.46 14.00 30.16
CA ARG A 101 22.17 12.56 30.17
C ARG A 101 20.94 12.26 29.32
N ALA A 102 21.08 11.30 28.41
CA ALA A 102 19.99 10.74 27.61
C ALA A 102 20.40 9.32 27.19
N GLY A 103 20.09 8.35 28.06
CA GLY A 103 20.53 6.96 27.90
C GLY A 103 19.58 6.12 27.04
N ASN A 104 18.32 6.52 26.92
CA ASN A 104 17.31 5.79 26.15
C ASN A 104 17.20 6.38 24.73
N PRO A 105 17.36 5.56 23.68
CA PRO A 105 17.23 6.05 22.32
C PRO A 105 15.78 6.38 21.95
N VAL A 106 15.63 7.40 21.11
CA VAL A 106 14.36 7.85 20.55
C VAL A 106 14.25 7.41 19.09
N ALA A 107 13.19 6.67 18.77
CA ALA A 107 12.72 6.36 17.43
C ALA A 107 11.66 7.37 16.98
N ALA A 108 12.04 8.36 16.18
CA ALA A 108 11.14 9.42 15.72
C ALA A 108 10.65 9.15 14.29
N ILE A 109 9.33 9.05 14.11
CA ILE A 109 8.67 8.80 12.82
C ILE A 109 8.06 10.11 12.33
N ALA A 110 8.56 10.61 11.20
CA ALA A 110 8.28 11.95 10.69
C ALA A 110 7.82 11.91 9.22
N PRO A 111 6.57 11.48 8.94
CA PRO A 111 6.12 11.15 7.59
C PRO A 111 6.01 12.37 6.67
N SER A 112 5.70 13.54 7.24
CA SER A 112 5.55 14.81 6.52
C SER A 112 6.87 15.58 6.37
N VAL A 113 7.95 15.12 7.02
CA VAL A 113 9.23 15.84 7.08
C VAL A 113 10.11 15.54 5.87
N LYS A 114 10.45 16.60 5.13
CA LYS A 114 11.33 16.54 3.96
C LYS A 114 12.80 16.62 4.36
N GLY A 115 13.71 16.08 3.53
CA GLY A 115 15.15 16.11 3.80
C GLY A 115 15.79 17.50 3.91
N THR A 116 15.09 18.56 3.48
CA THR A 116 15.55 19.95 3.55
C THR A 116 15.05 20.71 4.78
N SER A 117 14.27 20.05 5.65
CA SER A 117 13.60 20.68 6.79
C SER A 117 14.57 21.10 7.90
N LYS A 118 14.12 21.94 8.84
CA LYS A 118 14.97 22.38 9.96
C LYS A 118 15.28 21.21 10.89
N LEU A 119 14.30 20.33 11.10
CA LEU A 119 14.47 19.12 11.91
C LEU A 119 15.58 18.21 11.36
N VAL A 120 15.58 17.94 10.04
CA VAL A 120 16.62 17.10 9.41
C VAL A 120 17.99 17.78 9.50
N LYS A 121 18.06 19.10 9.28
CA LYS A 121 19.32 19.86 9.43
C LYS A 121 19.88 19.77 10.85
N LEU A 122 19.03 19.94 11.86
CA LEU A 122 19.41 19.81 13.27
C LEU A 122 19.98 18.41 13.58
N VAL A 123 19.27 17.36 13.17
CA VAL A 123 19.69 15.97 13.40
C VAL A 123 20.97 15.62 12.63
N THR A 124 21.10 16.10 11.39
CA THR A 124 22.27 15.78 10.56
C THR A 124 23.55 16.48 11.05
N ALA A 125 23.43 17.67 11.64
CA ALA A 125 24.53 18.42 12.24
C ALA A 125 25.04 17.83 13.57
N SER A 126 24.23 17.03 14.27
CA SER A 126 24.61 16.41 15.54
C SER A 126 25.37 15.09 15.35
N LEU A 127 26.33 14.82 16.24
CA LEU A 127 27.03 13.54 16.36
C LEU A 127 26.20 12.49 17.12
N ASN A 128 25.29 12.95 17.99
CA ASN A 128 24.48 12.09 18.87
C ASN A 128 23.13 11.73 18.25
N ALA A 129 22.95 11.95 16.95
CA ALA A 129 21.69 11.74 16.26
C ALA A 129 21.88 11.28 14.82
N VAL A 130 20.89 10.57 14.32
CA VAL A 130 20.91 9.96 13.00
C VAL A 130 19.61 10.27 12.26
N ALA A 131 19.73 10.68 11.00
CA ALA A 131 18.60 10.79 10.08
C ALA A 131 18.64 9.67 9.03
N VAL A 132 17.49 9.02 8.83
CA VAL A 132 17.24 8.00 7.82
C VAL A 132 16.07 8.45 6.94
N ALA A 133 16.30 8.46 5.64
CA ALA A 133 15.27 8.80 4.67
C ALA A 133 14.43 7.56 4.32
N CYS A 134 13.12 7.65 4.50
CA CYS A 134 12.12 6.64 4.20
C CYS A 134 11.27 7.13 3.03
N TYR A 135 11.76 6.91 1.81
CA TYR A 135 11.04 7.21 0.58
C TYR A 135 10.45 5.95 -0.01
N VAL A 136 9.30 6.08 -0.67
CA VAL A 136 8.69 4.98 -1.42
C VAL A 136 9.72 4.49 -2.44
N PRO A 137 10.06 3.20 -2.45
CA PRO A 137 11.03 2.65 -3.38
C PRO A 137 10.56 2.85 -4.82
N ASP A 138 11.48 3.09 -5.75
CA ASP A 138 11.19 2.91 -7.17
C ASP A 138 10.92 1.42 -7.48
N ALA A 139 10.40 1.12 -8.67
CA ALA A 139 10.02 -0.25 -9.03
C ALA A 139 11.16 -1.28 -8.86
N ALA A 140 12.41 -0.90 -9.21
CA ALA A 140 13.56 -1.78 -9.08
C ALA A 140 13.97 -1.99 -7.61
N GLN A 141 13.86 -0.95 -6.78
CA GLN A 141 14.09 -1.05 -5.34
C GLN A 141 12.98 -1.84 -4.64
N ALA A 142 11.73 -1.72 -5.08
CA ALA A 142 10.60 -2.48 -4.56
C ALA A 142 10.75 -3.98 -4.83
N ALA A 143 11.19 -4.38 -6.03
CA ALA A 143 11.49 -5.77 -6.34
C ALA A 143 12.61 -6.35 -5.46
N LYS A 144 13.70 -5.58 -5.25
CA LYS A 144 14.79 -5.98 -4.32
C LYS A 144 14.31 -6.10 -2.88
N LEU A 145 13.43 -5.20 -2.45
CA LEU A 145 12.83 -5.24 -1.13
C LEU A 145 11.97 -6.50 -0.97
N ALA A 146 11.17 -6.86 -1.99
CA ALA A 146 10.38 -8.08 -2.00
C ALA A 146 11.24 -9.33 -1.82
N VAL A 147 12.36 -9.44 -2.56
CA VAL A 147 13.32 -10.55 -2.42
C VAL A 147 13.89 -10.63 -1.00
N THR A 148 14.24 -9.49 -0.42
CA THR A 148 14.81 -9.44 0.94
C THR A 148 13.80 -9.91 1.97
N MET A 149 12.58 -9.38 1.92
CA MET A 149 11.50 -9.73 2.85
C MET A 149 11.04 -11.19 2.68
N ALA A 150 11.00 -11.70 1.44
CA ALA A 150 10.67 -13.09 1.17
C ALA A 150 11.71 -14.04 1.76
N ARG A 151 13.00 -13.70 1.62
CA ARG A 151 14.08 -14.48 2.22
C ARG A 151 13.97 -14.55 3.74
N ASP A 152 13.59 -13.47 4.40
CA ASP A 152 13.38 -13.44 5.86
C ASP A 152 12.23 -14.36 6.31
N GLN A 153 11.30 -14.69 5.42
CA GLN A 153 10.20 -15.64 5.62
C GLN A 153 10.52 -17.07 5.08
N GLY A 154 11.73 -17.32 4.60
CA GLY A 154 12.12 -18.62 4.04
C GLY A 154 11.70 -18.85 2.58
N LEU A 155 11.32 -17.80 1.85
CA LEU A 155 10.96 -17.91 0.44
C LEU A 155 12.13 -17.54 -0.48
N ARG A 156 12.29 -18.32 -1.56
CA ARG A 156 13.10 -17.97 -2.73
C ARG A 156 12.18 -17.64 -3.90
N LEU A 157 12.02 -16.34 -4.17
CA LEU A 157 11.22 -15.87 -5.31
C LEU A 157 11.93 -16.20 -6.63
N LEU A 158 11.21 -16.76 -7.59
CA LEU A 158 11.71 -17.17 -8.90
C LEU A 158 11.10 -16.32 -10.04
N GLY A 159 11.80 -16.25 -11.17
CA GLY A 159 11.30 -15.61 -12.39
C GLY A 159 10.93 -14.14 -12.19
N ASP A 160 9.73 -13.77 -12.61
CA ASP A 160 9.18 -12.41 -12.56
C ASP A 160 8.38 -12.11 -11.27
N VAL A 161 8.30 -13.05 -10.33
CA VAL A 161 7.53 -12.91 -9.08
C VAL A 161 7.92 -11.66 -8.27
N PRO A 162 9.21 -11.29 -8.10
CA PRO A 162 9.58 -10.07 -7.40
C PRO A 162 8.99 -8.79 -8.02
N ASP A 163 9.02 -8.68 -9.35
CA ASP A 163 8.52 -7.52 -10.09
C ASP A 163 6.99 -7.47 -10.02
N ARG A 164 6.34 -8.63 -10.08
CA ARG A 164 4.88 -8.75 -9.94
C ARG A 164 4.40 -8.37 -8.55
N LEU A 165 5.09 -8.82 -7.49
CA LEU A 165 4.82 -8.41 -6.12
C LEU A 165 4.96 -6.90 -5.96
N ALA A 166 6.03 -6.30 -6.49
CA ALA A 166 6.23 -4.86 -6.44
C ALA A 166 5.14 -4.07 -7.18
N ALA A 167 4.65 -4.60 -8.31
CA ALA A 167 3.58 -3.97 -9.08
C ALA A 167 2.22 -4.01 -8.35
N VAL A 168 1.84 -5.17 -7.81
CA VAL A 168 0.54 -5.36 -7.13
C VAL A 168 0.46 -4.55 -5.83
N THR A 169 1.57 -4.35 -5.15
CA THR A 169 1.61 -3.61 -3.88
C THR A 169 1.77 -2.10 -4.08
N ALA A 170 1.99 -1.65 -5.32
CA ALA A 170 2.25 -0.25 -5.67
C ALA A 170 3.37 0.40 -4.82
N GLY A 171 4.35 -0.40 -4.38
CA GLY A 171 5.43 0.04 -3.51
C GLY A 171 5.05 0.22 -2.03
N ASP A 172 3.82 -0.12 -1.64
CA ASP A 172 3.41 -0.17 -0.23
C ASP A 172 4.05 -1.38 0.46
N ARG A 173 4.94 -1.10 1.40
CA ARG A 173 5.69 -2.11 2.13
C ARG A 173 4.81 -2.97 3.05
N ALA A 174 3.76 -2.41 3.64
CA ALA A 174 2.87 -3.16 4.52
C ALA A 174 2.06 -4.18 3.72
N VAL A 175 1.55 -3.75 2.56
CA VAL A 175 0.86 -4.65 1.63
C VAL A 175 1.82 -5.72 1.11
N LEU A 176 3.05 -5.34 0.74
CA LEU A 176 4.09 -6.28 0.31
C LEU A 176 4.43 -7.33 1.37
N ALA A 177 4.51 -6.92 2.65
CA ALA A 177 4.73 -7.86 3.76
C ALA A 177 3.61 -8.90 3.83
N SER A 178 2.35 -8.47 3.76
CA SER A 178 1.19 -9.35 3.80
C SER A 178 1.10 -10.29 2.59
N GLU A 179 1.44 -9.82 1.37
CA GLU A 179 1.50 -10.69 0.19
C GLU A 179 2.58 -11.78 0.31
N ILE A 180 3.75 -11.42 0.84
CA ILE A 180 4.86 -12.36 1.08
C ILE A 180 4.49 -13.37 2.18
N GLU A 181 3.87 -12.92 3.26
CA GLU A 181 3.40 -13.79 4.34
C GLU A 181 2.38 -14.80 3.84
N LYS A 182 1.41 -14.36 3.03
CA LYS A 182 0.45 -15.26 2.37
C LYS A 182 1.13 -16.33 1.53
N LEU A 183 2.13 -15.95 0.74
CA LEU A 183 2.88 -16.87 -0.11
C LEU A 183 3.68 -17.88 0.73
N ALA A 184 4.25 -17.44 1.85
CA ALA A 184 4.99 -18.30 2.76
C ALA A 184 4.06 -19.32 3.41
N LEU A 185 2.90 -18.88 3.88
CA LEU A 185 1.88 -19.75 4.47
C LEU A 185 1.36 -20.79 3.47
N TYR A 186 1.08 -20.38 2.24
CA TYR A 186 0.59 -21.28 1.19
C TYR A 186 1.59 -22.39 0.85
N LEU A 187 2.88 -22.07 0.83
CA LEU A 187 3.95 -23.02 0.51
C LEU A 187 4.48 -23.79 1.75
N ASP A 188 3.94 -23.51 2.95
CA ASP A 188 4.52 -23.96 4.23
C ASP A 188 6.03 -23.67 4.30
N ALA A 189 6.39 -22.44 3.94
CA ALA A 189 7.76 -21.94 3.98
C ALA A 189 8.09 -21.40 5.37
N SER A 190 9.31 -21.65 5.80
CA SER A 190 9.90 -21.00 6.98
C SER A 190 11.40 -20.85 6.77
N PRO A 191 12.11 -20.02 7.56
CA PRO A 191 13.56 -19.94 7.50
C PRO A 191 14.27 -21.30 7.67
N GLU A 192 13.65 -22.23 8.39
CA GLU A 192 14.13 -23.60 8.60
C GLU A 192 13.75 -24.56 7.46
N ARG A 193 12.70 -24.23 6.71
CA ARG A 193 12.20 -24.99 5.55
C ARG A 193 12.04 -24.08 4.33
N PRO A 194 13.14 -23.71 3.65
CA PRO A 194 13.05 -22.80 2.53
C PRO A 194 12.24 -23.39 1.36
N ARG A 195 11.41 -22.57 0.71
CA ARG A 195 10.58 -22.97 -0.44
C ARG A 195 10.77 -22.04 -1.62
N ASP A 196 10.62 -22.59 -2.81
CA ASP A 196 10.63 -21.84 -4.06
C ASP A 196 9.23 -21.32 -4.36
N ALA A 197 9.15 -20.03 -4.67
CA ALA A 197 7.94 -19.34 -5.04
C ALA A 197 8.05 -18.90 -6.50
N ASP A 198 7.41 -19.65 -7.39
CA ASP A 198 7.33 -19.35 -8.81
C ASP A 198 6.02 -18.63 -9.18
N GLY A 199 5.86 -18.36 -10.48
CA GLY A 199 4.68 -17.67 -11.00
C GLY A 199 3.38 -18.44 -10.77
N GLU A 200 3.43 -19.77 -10.68
CA GLU A 200 2.25 -20.61 -10.44
C GLU A 200 1.79 -20.47 -8.98
N ALA A 201 2.71 -20.62 -8.03
CA ALA A 201 2.42 -20.40 -6.60
C ALA A 201 1.89 -18.99 -6.34
N PHE A 202 2.50 -17.98 -6.98
CA PHE A 202 2.02 -16.60 -6.87
C PHE A 202 0.64 -16.39 -7.50
N ASN A 203 0.32 -17.06 -8.62
CA ASN A 203 -1.01 -17.00 -9.23
C ASN A 203 -2.09 -17.69 -8.39
N ALA A 204 -1.74 -18.78 -7.69
CA ALA A 204 -2.68 -19.56 -6.89
C ALA A 204 -3.23 -18.79 -5.68
N ILE A 205 -2.45 -17.83 -5.15
CA ILE A 205 -2.84 -17.02 -3.97
C ILE A 205 -3.02 -15.53 -4.27
N GLY A 206 -2.62 -15.08 -5.46
CA GLY A 206 -2.77 -13.70 -5.85
C GLY A 206 -4.25 -13.30 -5.84
N ALA A 207 -4.50 -12.02 -5.57
CA ALA A 207 -5.83 -11.42 -5.71
C ALA A 207 -6.46 -11.65 -7.10
N SER A 208 -5.68 -12.14 -8.08
CA SER A 208 -6.11 -12.66 -9.38
C SER A 208 -7.28 -13.65 -9.33
N ILE A 209 -7.55 -14.42 -8.28
CA ILE A 209 -8.77 -15.25 -8.29
C ILE A 209 -10.00 -14.35 -8.12
N ALA A 210 -9.99 -13.46 -7.14
CA ALA A 210 -11.04 -12.47 -6.97
C ALA A 210 -11.10 -11.47 -8.14
N ASP A 211 -9.97 -10.94 -8.61
CA ASP A 211 -9.91 -9.99 -9.73
C ASP A 211 -10.16 -10.63 -11.10
N ALA A 212 -9.84 -11.91 -11.33
CA ALA A 212 -10.22 -12.62 -12.54
C ALA A 212 -11.69 -13.06 -12.53
N GLU A 213 -12.23 -13.46 -11.38
CA GLU A 213 -13.67 -13.69 -11.21
C GLU A 213 -14.46 -12.38 -11.39
N LEU A 214 -14.02 -11.29 -10.74
CA LEU A 214 -14.54 -9.94 -10.94
C LEU A 214 -14.39 -9.49 -12.39
N GLY A 215 -13.23 -9.74 -13.02
CA GLY A 215 -12.96 -9.45 -14.42
C GLY A 215 -13.88 -10.22 -15.37
N GLY A 216 -14.17 -11.49 -15.04
CA GLY A 216 -15.14 -12.33 -15.75
C GLY A 216 -16.55 -11.75 -15.70
N ILE A 217 -17.02 -11.35 -14.51
CA ILE A 217 -18.34 -10.72 -14.30
C ILE A 217 -18.44 -9.41 -15.08
N VAL A 218 -17.44 -8.53 -14.94
CA VAL A 218 -17.39 -7.24 -15.64
C VAL A 218 -17.41 -7.48 -17.15
N SER A 219 -16.62 -8.43 -17.64
CA SER A 219 -16.58 -8.77 -19.06
C SER A 219 -17.92 -9.29 -19.55
N ALA A 220 -18.59 -10.17 -18.82
CA ALA A 220 -19.92 -10.68 -19.16
C ALA A 220 -20.96 -9.56 -19.21
N MET A 221 -20.96 -8.65 -18.23
CA MET A 221 -21.86 -7.50 -18.19
C MET A 221 -21.66 -6.56 -19.38
N ILE A 222 -20.41 -6.23 -19.70
CA ILE A 222 -20.08 -5.32 -20.81
C ILE A 222 -20.32 -6.00 -22.17
N ALA A 223 -20.05 -7.30 -22.28
CA ALA A 223 -20.27 -8.10 -23.48
C ALA A 223 -21.74 -8.47 -23.69
N GLY A 224 -22.62 -8.17 -22.74
CA GLY A 224 -24.04 -8.47 -22.81
C GLY A 224 -24.41 -9.94 -22.65
N ASP A 225 -23.55 -10.72 -22.01
CA ASP A 225 -23.85 -12.09 -21.62
C ASP A 225 -24.58 -12.09 -20.27
N ALA A 226 -25.91 -11.99 -20.33
CA ALA A 226 -26.74 -11.94 -19.13
C ALA A 226 -26.74 -13.26 -18.33
N ALA A 227 -26.40 -14.39 -18.96
CA ALA A 227 -26.30 -15.67 -18.28
C ALA A 227 -25.00 -15.76 -17.48
N ALA A 228 -23.87 -15.37 -18.09
CA ALA A 228 -22.59 -15.31 -17.40
C ALA A 228 -22.49 -14.18 -16.37
N ALA A 229 -23.27 -13.09 -16.55
CA ALA A 229 -23.37 -12.00 -15.58
C ALA A 229 -24.27 -12.34 -14.37
N ALA A 230 -25.11 -13.38 -14.47
CA ALA A 230 -25.97 -13.84 -13.39
C ALA A 230 -25.18 -14.78 -12.47
N LEU A 231 -24.34 -14.23 -11.60
CA LEU A 231 -23.65 -15.04 -10.60
C LEU A 231 -24.44 -15.17 -9.30
N PRO A 232 -24.47 -16.37 -8.69
CA PRO A 232 -25.11 -16.59 -7.39
C PRO A 232 -24.34 -15.96 -6.22
N GLU A 233 -23.02 -15.77 -6.35
CA GLU A 233 -22.16 -15.14 -5.35
C GLU A 233 -21.25 -14.09 -5.99
N MET A 234 -21.06 -12.95 -5.31
CA MET A 234 -20.24 -11.83 -5.77
C MET A 234 -18.87 -11.86 -5.06
N PRO A 235 -17.74 -12.06 -5.77
CA PRO A 235 -16.43 -12.11 -5.15
C PRO A 235 -16.10 -10.78 -4.44
N GLY A 236 -15.82 -10.84 -3.14
CA GLY A 236 -15.55 -9.65 -2.32
C GLY A 236 -16.78 -8.76 -2.05
N GLY A 237 -17.98 -9.22 -2.41
CA GLY A 237 -19.26 -8.53 -2.19
C GLY A 237 -19.67 -7.58 -3.33
N ALA A 238 -20.86 -6.99 -3.17
CA ALA A 238 -21.48 -6.14 -4.19
C ALA A 238 -20.66 -4.88 -4.56
N ILE A 239 -20.04 -4.22 -3.57
CA ILE A 239 -19.40 -2.91 -3.76
C ILE A 239 -18.16 -3.00 -4.67
N PRO A 240 -17.21 -3.95 -4.48
CA PRO A 240 -16.09 -4.11 -5.40
C PRO A 240 -16.51 -4.38 -6.85
N VAL A 241 -17.53 -5.22 -7.07
CA VAL A 241 -18.08 -5.51 -8.41
C VAL A 241 -18.61 -4.23 -9.05
N LEU A 242 -19.49 -3.51 -8.37
CA LEU A 242 -20.11 -2.28 -8.88
C LEU A 242 -19.04 -1.24 -9.25
N ARG A 243 -18.01 -1.08 -8.41
CA ARG A 243 -16.90 -0.16 -8.68
C ARG A 243 -16.05 -0.60 -9.87
N ALA A 244 -15.82 -1.90 -10.04
CA ALA A 244 -15.10 -2.42 -11.19
C ALA A 244 -15.86 -2.19 -12.50
N VAL A 245 -17.17 -2.43 -12.51
CA VAL A 245 -18.05 -2.12 -13.65
C VAL A 245 -18.06 -0.62 -13.94
N ALA A 246 -18.18 0.23 -12.91
CA ALA A 246 -18.17 1.68 -13.07
C ALA A 246 -16.88 2.15 -13.76
N ARG A 247 -15.70 1.71 -13.29
CA ARG A 247 -14.40 2.04 -13.92
C ARG A 247 -14.38 1.64 -15.39
N ARG A 248 -14.86 0.44 -15.72
CA ARG A 248 -14.89 -0.04 -17.10
C ARG A 248 -15.85 0.77 -17.99
N LEU A 249 -17.03 1.12 -17.48
CA LEU A 249 -18.00 1.95 -18.19
C LEU A 249 -17.48 3.38 -18.41
N LEU A 250 -16.81 3.99 -17.42
CA LEU A 250 -16.16 5.30 -17.59
C LEU A 250 -15.08 5.25 -18.67
N SER A 251 -14.20 4.25 -18.62
CA SER A 251 -13.15 4.06 -19.63
C SER A 251 -13.74 3.90 -21.04
N LEU A 252 -14.84 3.15 -21.19
CA LEU A 252 -15.56 3.05 -22.46
C LEU A 252 -16.20 4.38 -22.88
N ALA A 253 -16.69 5.18 -21.95
CA ALA A 253 -17.28 6.49 -22.25
C ALA A 253 -16.23 7.50 -22.74
N GLU A 254 -15.05 7.51 -22.13
CA GLU A 254 -13.92 8.34 -22.58
C GLU A 254 -13.48 7.95 -24.00
N MET A 255 -13.31 6.65 -24.25
CA MET A 255 -13.00 6.15 -25.60
C MET A 255 -14.14 6.43 -26.61
N ARG A 256 -15.40 6.33 -26.19
CA ARG A 256 -16.55 6.61 -27.06
C ARG A 256 -16.63 8.08 -27.46
N ALA A 257 -16.30 8.99 -26.54
CA ALA A 257 -16.24 10.43 -26.82
C ALA A 257 -15.21 10.73 -27.91
N ASP A 258 -14.00 10.15 -27.82
CA ASP A 258 -12.98 10.32 -28.87
C ASP A 258 -13.45 9.80 -30.24
N ILE A 259 -14.18 8.67 -30.27
CA ILE A 259 -14.73 8.14 -31.52
C ILE A 259 -15.87 9.02 -32.06
N ASP A 260 -16.71 9.56 -31.18
CA ASP A 260 -17.78 10.51 -31.55
C ASP A 260 -17.20 11.83 -32.12
N ASP A 261 -16.02 12.23 -31.66
CA ASP A 261 -15.24 13.35 -32.19
C ASP A 261 -14.53 13.03 -33.53
N GLY A 262 -14.68 11.80 -34.04
CA GLY A 262 -14.25 11.39 -35.38
C GLY A 262 -12.96 10.57 -35.44
N ASP A 263 -12.35 10.21 -34.32
CA ASP A 263 -11.20 9.31 -34.32
C ASP A 263 -11.61 7.86 -34.64
N SER A 264 -10.70 7.09 -35.27
CA SER A 264 -10.91 5.67 -35.53
C SER A 264 -10.73 4.83 -34.26
N VAL A 265 -11.47 3.71 -34.16
CA VAL A 265 -11.42 2.81 -32.99
C VAL A 265 -9.99 2.33 -32.70
N ASP A 266 -9.20 2.00 -33.72
CA ASP A 266 -7.83 1.53 -33.55
C ASP A 266 -6.92 2.61 -32.96
N ARG A 267 -7.05 3.85 -33.44
CA ARG A 267 -6.29 5.00 -32.93
C ARG A 267 -6.66 5.34 -31.49
N VAL A 268 -7.94 5.24 -31.14
CA VAL A 268 -8.43 5.43 -29.78
C VAL A 268 -7.90 4.34 -28.85
N MET A 269 -7.96 3.06 -29.24
CA MET A 269 -7.42 1.97 -28.44
C MET A 269 -5.90 2.10 -28.21
N GLU A 270 -5.15 2.57 -29.21
CA GLU A 270 -3.72 2.86 -29.07
C GLU A 270 -3.46 4.04 -28.11
N ARG A 271 -4.19 5.15 -28.26
CA ARG A 271 -4.09 6.34 -27.39
C ARG A 271 -4.37 6.00 -25.93
N HIS A 272 -5.41 5.21 -25.69
CA HIS A 272 -5.82 4.74 -24.37
C HIS A 272 -4.98 3.55 -23.86
N ARG A 273 -3.97 3.11 -24.62
CA ARG A 273 -3.04 2.02 -24.29
C ARG A 273 -3.76 0.73 -23.89
N VAL A 274 -4.82 0.38 -24.60
CA VAL A 274 -5.59 -0.85 -24.34
C VAL A 274 -4.67 -2.06 -24.51
N PHE A 275 -4.63 -2.91 -23.49
CA PHE A 275 -3.78 -4.09 -23.48
C PHE A 275 -4.10 -5.02 -24.66
N PHE A 276 -3.08 -5.58 -25.31
CA PHE A 276 -3.24 -6.30 -26.57
C PHE A 276 -4.25 -7.47 -26.51
N LYS A 277 -4.34 -8.16 -25.36
CA LYS A 277 -5.31 -9.25 -25.16
C LYS A 277 -6.76 -8.76 -25.03
N GLU A 278 -6.97 -7.48 -24.71
CA GLU A 278 -8.28 -6.87 -24.50
C GLU A 278 -8.75 -6.03 -25.69
N GLN A 279 -7.92 -5.86 -26.73
CA GLN A 279 -8.27 -5.02 -27.89
C GLN A 279 -9.53 -5.52 -28.60
N ALA A 280 -9.64 -6.84 -28.83
CA ALA A 280 -10.80 -7.42 -29.51
C ALA A 280 -12.11 -7.25 -28.70
N THR A 281 -12.06 -7.46 -27.38
CA THR A 281 -13.22 -7.30 -26.49
C THR A 281 -13.60 -5.83 -26.33
N THR A 282 -12.62 -4.95 -26.22
CA THR A 282 -12.82 -3.49 -26.15
C THR A 282 -13.42 -2.93 -27.44
N ALA A 283 -12.88 -3.30 -28.61
CA ALA A 283 -13.44 -2.89 -29.91
C ALA A 283 -14.89 -3.38 -30.10
N THR A 284 -15.22 -4.55 -29.57
CA THR A 284 -16.60 -5.07 -29.58
C THR A 284 -17.50 -4.27 -28.64
N ALA A 285 -17.02 -3.93 -27.44
CA ALA A 285 -17.76 -3.10 -26.50
C ALA A 285 -18.04 -1.69 -27.07
N LEU A 286 -17.04 -1.03 -27.65
CA LEU A 286 -17.17 0.31 -28.23
C LEU A 286 -18.16 0.41 -29.40
N ARG A 287 -18.47 -0.73 -30.05
CA ARG A 287 -19.51 -0.83 -31.08
C ARG A 287 -20.92 -1.00 -30.48
N ARG A 288 -21.03 -1.66 -29.34
CA ARG A 288 -22.33 -1.95 -28.69
C ARG A 288 -22.83 -0.81 -27.80
N TRP A 289 -21.89 -0.08 -27.22
CA TRP A 289 -22.13 0.97 -26.25
C TRP A 289 -22.03 2.34 -26.89
N ASP A 290 -23.17 2.99 -27.10
CA ASP A 290 -23.25 4.42 -27.43
C ASP A 290 -23.22 5.28 -26.15
N ALA A 291 -22.99 6.59 -26.32
CA ALA A 291 -22.90 7.55 -25.20
C ALA A 291 -24.15 7.53 -24.29
N THR A 292 -25.34 7.38 -24.87
CA THR A 292 -26.60 7.37 -24.10
C THR A 292 -26.73 6.13 -23.24
N ARG A 293 -26.36 4.95 -23.78
CA ARG A 293 -26.37 3.69 -23.06
C ARG A 293 -25.32 3.64 -21.96
N LEU A 294 -24.13 4.19 -22.21
CA LEU A 294 -23.07 4.31 -21.21
C LEU A 294 -23.51 5.18 -20.05
N ALA A 295 -24.08 6.36 -20.32
CA ALA A 295 -24.61 7.25 -19.29
C ALA A 295 -25.68 6.55 -18.44
N ARG A 296 -26.65 5.89 -19.08
CA ARG A 296 -27.70 5.13 -18.37
C ARG A 296 -27.15 3.97 -17.54
N ALA A 297 -26.17 3.23 -18.05
CA ALA A 297 -25.54 2.14 -17.29
C ALA A 297 -24.78 2.68 -16.07
N LEU A 298 -24.09 3.81 -16.21
CA LEU A 298 -23.41 4.47 -15.09
C LEU A 298 -24.38 4.95 -14.01
N GLU A 299 -25.53 5.53 -14.38
CA GLU A 299 -26.58 5.91 -13.43
C GLU A 299 -27.06 4.69 -12.63
N ARG A 300 -27.35 3.57 -13.32
CA ARG A 300 -27.79 2.33 -12.68
C ARG A 300 -26.77 1.75 -11.71
N VAL A 301 -25.48 1.75 -12.08
CA VAL A 301 -24.40 1.31 -11.19
C VAL A 301 -24.31 2.20 -9.95
N ARG A 302 -24.46 3.53 -10.11
CA ARG A 302 -24.43 4.47 -8.97
C ARG A 302 -25.61 4.29 -8.03
N ASP A 303 -26.81 4.05 -8.56
CA ASP A 303 -27.99 3.79 -7.76
C ASP A 303 -27.88 2.46 -7.00
N ALA A 304 -27.33 1.43 -7.65
CA ALA A 304 -27.03 0.14 -7.03
C ALA A 304 -26.00 0.28 -5.90
N GLU A 305 -24.93 1.07 -6.10
CA GLU A 305 -23.90 1.30 -5.08
C GLU A 305 -24.48 2.05 -3.88
N ARG A 306 -25.32 3.08 -4.12
CA ARG A 306 -26.03 3.80 -3.05
C ARG A 306 -26.95 2.88 -2.24
N ALA A 307 -27.67 1.99 -2.91
CA ALA A 307 -28.52 1.01 -2.26
C ALA A 307 -27.71 -0.01 -1.44
N ALA A 308 -26.59 -0.51 -1.97
CA ALA A 308 -25.71 -1.44 -1.27
C ALA A 308 -25.10 -0.83 0.00
N LEU A 309 -24.78 0.47 -0.02
CA LEU A 309 -24.27 1.21 1.14
C LEU A 309 -25.33 1.52 2.21
N SER A 310 -26.63 1.43 1.87
CA SER A 310 -27.71 1.76 2.82
C SER A 310 -27.92 0.73 3.94
N GLY A 311 -27.22 -0.42 3.90
CA GLY A 311 -27.19 -1.41 4.98
C GLY A 311 -28.42 -2.32 5.12
N SER A 312 -29.33 -2.33 4.14
CA SER A 312 -30.60 -3.09 4.20
C SER A 312 -30.47 -4.61 4.00
N GLY A 313 -29.26 -5.14 3.80
CA GLY A 313 -29.03 -6.56 3.48
C GLY A 313 -29.49 -6.98 2.07
N LEU A 314 -30.16 -6.09 1.32
CA LEU A 314 -30.63 -6.33 -0.05
C LEU A 314 -29.60 -5.99 -1.12
N GLY A 315 -28.44 -5.46 -0.73
CA GLY A 315 -27.41 -4.94 -1.64
C GLY A 315 -26.90 -5.97 -2.64
N GLU A 316 -26.72 -7.21 -2.23
CA GLU A 316 -26.23 -8.29 -3.11
C GLU A 316 -27.29 -8.71 -4.15
N VAL A 317 -28.53 -8.89 -3.71
CA VAL A 317 -29.66 -9.24 -4.60
C VAL A 317 -29.92 -8.14 -5.62
N MET A 318 -29.90 -6.88 -5.18
CA MET A 318 -30.05 -5.73 -6.08
C MET A 318 -28.89 -5.64 -7.07
N THR A 319 -27.66 -5.90 -6.62
CA THR A 319 -26.48 -5.89 -7.50
C THR A 319 -26.54 -7.00 -8.55
N ALA A 320 -26.98 -8.20 -8.18
CA ALA A 320 -27.18 -9.30 -9.12
C ALA A 320 -28.25 -8.97 -10.18
N ALA A 321 -29.38 -8.37 -9.77
CA ALA A 321 -30.41 -7.92 -10.70
C ALA A 321 -29.90 -6.81 -11.65
N GLU A 322 -29.10 -5.89 -11.12
CA GLU A 322 -28.49 -4.81 -11.88
C GLU A 322 -27.45 -5.32 -12.90
N ALA A 323 -26.65 -6.31 -12.53
CA ALA A 323 -25.69 -6.97 -13.41
C ALA A 323 -26.36 -7.55 -14.66
N ILE A 324 -27.44 -8.31 -14.46
CA ILE A 324 -28.25 -8.88 -15.56
C ILE A 324 -28.81 -7.79 -16.46
N ALA A 325 -29.31 -6.71 -15.86
CA ALA A 325 -29.96 -5.66 -16.62
C ALA A 325 -28.97 -4.76 -17.39
N ILE A 326 -27.75 -4.56 -16.88
CA ILE A 326 -26.63 -3.94 -17.62
C ILE A 326 -26.24 -4.84 -18.81
N ALA A 327 -26.10 -6.14 -18.59
CA ALA A 327 -25.83 -7.10 -19.65
C ALA A 327 -26.91 -7.08 -20.75
N ARG A 328 -28.20 -7.07 -20.36
CA ARG A 328 -29.31 -6.93 -21.32
C ARG A 328 -29.27 -5.61 -22.08
N ALA A 329 -28.85 -4.51 -21.45
CA ALA A 329 -28.68 -3.23 -22.13
C ALA A 329 -27.58 -3.29 -23.20
N ALA A 330 -26.46 -3.93 -22.89
CA ALA A 330 -25.37 -4.17 -23.84
C ALA A 330 -25.81 -5.07 -25.01
N ALA A 331 -26.59 -6.11 -24.74
CA ALA A 331 -27.08 -7.06 -25.76
C ALA A 331 -28.03 -6.42 -26.78
N ARG A 332 -28.78 -5.38 -26.38
CA ARG A 332 -29.67 -4.60 -27.26
C ARG A 332 -28.92 -3.66 -28.19
N GLY A 333 -27.60 -3.53 -28.04
CA GLY A 333 -26.75 -2.70 -28.88
C GLY A 333 -26.07 -3.40 -30.04
N LYS A 334 -26.61 -4.54 -30.48
CA LYS A 334 -26.21 -5.19 -31.72
C LYS A 334 -26.59 -4.36 -32.94
#